data_AF-A0A4Y9T197-F1
#
_entry.id   AF-A0A4Y9T197-F1
#
_cell.length_a   1.000
_cell.length_b   1.000
_cell.length_c   1.000
_cell.angle_alpha   90.00
_cell.angle_beta   90.00
_cell.angle_gamma   90.00
#
_symmetry.space_group_name_H-M   'P 1'
#
loop_
_entity.id
_entity.type
_entity.pdbx_description
1 polymer ?
#
loop_
_entity_poly.entity_id
_entity_poly.type
_entity_poly.pdbx_seq_one_letter_code
_entity_poly.pdbx_strand_id
1 'polypeptide(L)'
;MAASRSPLCWGAGCSPCKRYANCSTPDEEACDVGAVRNLTNLRQFDTCRLIPSRFAEMEDSVLAPLAEDDDVLRDLFELDNATNERLRGECGGLPGIGVDELVFGVPNFRIINAAFTYPRPEGSRFNDSERGAWYCAFEIETALAEVCFHKTVEYQEINRFDDSVSYQCFLADFTATFHDLRGQNACPKVLDPASYEASQLLAAELLENGSMGVIYPSVRRLEGTCLACFRPALVGNVRKGQAYRLTWAGSPEPTVEPI
;
A
#
# COMPACT_ATOMS: atom_id res chain seq x y z
N MET A 1 39.67 -29.97 -51.12
CA MET A 1 38.33 -30.59 -51.04
C MET A 1 37.36 -29.46 -50.68
N ALA A 2 36.95 -28.66 -51.66
CA ALA A 2 35.80 -28.87 -52.55
C ALA A 2 34.46 -28.63 -51.83
N ALA A 3 33.83 -27.52 -52.21
CA ALA A 3 32.52 -27.05 -51.82
C ALA A 3 31.39 -27.78 -52.57
N SER A 4 30.20 -27.86 -51.96
CA SER A 4 28.91 -28.05 -52.67
C SER A 4 27.78 -27.50 -51.77
N ARG A 5 27.17 -26.36 -52.13
CA ARG A 5 25.95 -26.19 -52.95
C ARG A 5 24.65 -26.63 -52.24
N SER A 6 23.85 -25.64 -51.83
CA SER A 6 22.36 -25.66 -51.80
C SER A 6 21.81 -25.74 -53.25
N PRO A 7 20.48 -25.67 -53.54
CA PRO A 7 19.25 -25.71 -52.72
C PRO A 7 18.15 -26.65 -53.35
N LEU A 8 16.94 -26.72 -52.76
CA LEU A 8 15.62 -26.59 -53.43
C LEU A 8 14.48 -27.26 -52.65
N CYS A 9 13.51 -26.44 -52.26
CA CYS A 9 12.14 -26.80 -51.88
C CYS A 9 11.30 -27.12 -53.11
N TRP A 10 10.53 -28.21 -53.12
CA TRP A 10 9.22 -28.47 -53.77
C TRP A 10 8.76 -29.82 -53.16
N GLY A 11 7.54 -30.13 -52.73
CA GLY A 11 6.22 -29.52 -52.73
C GLY A 11 5.22 -30.61 -52.28
N ALA A 12 4.00 -30.17 -51.93
CA ALA A 12 2.76 -30.95 -51.88
C ALA A 12 2.56 -32.05 -50.81
N GLY A 13 1.39 -31.98 -50.15
CA GLY A 13 0.60 -33.19 -49.87
C GLY A 13 -0.07 -33.26 -48.50
N CYS A 14 -1.37 -32.90 -48.49
CA CYS A 14 -2.47 -33.48 -47.70
C CYS A 14 -2.20 -34.11 -46.32
N SER A 15 -2.88 -33.56 -45.31
CA SER A 15 -3.34 -34.28 -44.10
C SER A 15 -4.04 -35.60 -44.45
N PRO A 16 -3.96 -36.63 -43.59
CA PRO A 16 -4.96 -36.75 -42.53
C PRO A 16 -4.45 -37.28 -41.17
N CYS A 17 -4.95 -36.65 -40.11
CA CYS A 17 -5.50 -37.25 -38.90
C CYS A 17 -4.75 -38.43 -38.24
N LYS A 18 -4.11 -38.20 -37.09
CA LYS A 18 -4.52 -38.72 -35.76
C LYS A 18 -3.36 -38.65 -34.74
N ARG A 19 -3.72 -38.11 -33.57
CA ARG A 19 -3.19 -38.43 -32.23
C ARG A 19 -1.69 -38.20 -32.01
N TYR A 20 -1.33 -37.31 -31.09
CA TYR A 20 -0.72 -37.68 -29.80
C TYR A 20 -0.51 -36.42 -28.95
N ALA A 21 -0.86 -36.60 -27.67
CA ALA A 21 -0.36 -35.88 -26.50
C ALA A 21 -0.71 -34.38 -26.35
N ASN A 22 -1.71 -34.16 -25.50
CA ASN A 22 -1.72 -33.14 -24.44
C ASN A 22 -0.35 -32.46 -24.24
N CYS A 23 -0.20 -31.26 -24.77
CA CYS A 23 0.65 -30.26 -24.16
C CYS A 23 -0.24 -29.55 -23.14
N SER A 24 -0.33 -30.12 -21.94
CA SER A 24 -0.88 -29.42 -20.79
C SER A 24 0.06 -28.24 -20.55
N THR A 25 -0.41 -27.03 -20.79
CA THR A 25 0.19 -25.84 -20.17
C THR A 25 0.21 -26.09 -18.66
N PRO A 26 1.33 -25.84 -17.96
CA PRO A 26 1.35 -25.98 -16.51
C PRO A 26 0.29 -25.03 -15.95
N ASP A 27 -0.50 -25.56 -15.04
CA ASP A 27 -1.73 -25.00 -14.53
C ASP A 27 -1.62 -23.50 -14.24
N GLU A 28 -2.54 -22.72 -14.83
CA GLU A 28 -3.07 -21.54 -14.17
C GLU A 28 -3.73 -22.04 -12.87
N GLU A 29 -2.93 -22.31 -11.83
CA GLU A 29 -3.45 -22.28 -10.47
C GLU A 29 -3.89 -20.83 -10.24
N ALA A 30 -5.13 -20.56 -10.64
CA ALA A 30 -5.92 -19.48 -10.09
C ALA A 30 -5.81 -19.60 -8.56
N CYS A 31 -5.57 -18.49 -7.87
CA CYS A 31 -5.69 -18.48 -6.42
C CYS A 31 -7.02 -19.18 -6.08
N ASP A 32 -6.97 -20.22 -5.25
CA ASP A 32 -8.20 -20.81 -4.76
C ASP A 32 -8.99 -19.69 -4.08
N VAL A 33 -10.13 -19.34 -4.68
CA VAL A 33 -11.05 -18.31 -4.21
C VAL A 33 -11.51 -18.60 -2.78
N GLY A 34 -11.30 -19.83 -2.28
CA GLY A 34 -11.46 -20.23 -0.88
C GLY A 34 -10.53 -19.51 0.10
N ALA A 35 -9.29 -19.19 -0.27
CA ALA A 35 -8.34 -18.46 0.58
C ALA A 35 -8.84 -17.05 0.93
N VAL A 36 -9.50 -16.42 -0.04
CA VAL A 36 -10.09 -15.08 0.07
C VAL A 36 -11.37 -15.10 0.91
N ARG A 37 -11.97 -16.26 1.21
CA ARG A 37 -13.22 -16.32 1.99
C ARG A 37 -13.03 -16.31 3.50
N ASN A 38 -11.81 -16.48 3.99
CA ASN A 38 -11.56 -16.47 5.42
C ASN A 38 -11.72 -15.05 5.96
N LEU A 39 -12.74 -14.87 6.79
CA LEU A 39 -13.01 -13.63 7.48
C LEU A 39 -12.61 -13.76 8.95
N THR A 40 -11.83 -12.80 9.42
CA THR A 40 -11.41 -12.70 10.82
C THR A 40 -12.04 -11.47 11.45
N ASN A 41 -12.76 -11.67 12.56
CA ASN A 41 -13.18 -10.58 13.43
C ASN A 41 -11.96 -10.10 14.20
N LEU A 42 -11.46 -8.92 13.82
CA LEU A 42 -10.29 -8.32 14.41
C LEU A 42 -10.71 -7.32 15.48
N ARG A 43 -10.09 -7.42 16.65
CA ARG A 43 -10.02 -6.35 17.65
C ARG A 43 -8.56 -6.12 17.96
N GLN A 44 -7.95 -5.17 17.26
CA GLN A 44 -6.53 -4.86 17.37
C GLN A 44 -6.37 -3.38 17.73
N PHE A 45 -5.60 -3.13 18.78
CA PHE A 45 -5.21 -1.79 19.20
C PHE A 45 -3.77 -1.53 18.80
N ASP A 46 -3.43 -0.25 18.67
CA ASP A 46 -2.04 0.21 18.54
C ASP A 46 -1.33 -0.31 17.29
N THR A 47 -2.07 -0.49 16.20
CA THR A 47 -1.45 -0.77 14.89
C THR A 47 -0.61 0.43 14.45
N CYS A 48 0.55 0.15 13.89
CA CYS A 48 1.58 1.15 13.61
C CYS A 48 1.61 1.52 12.12
N ARG A 49 1.41 2.80 11.81
CA ARG A 49 1.65 3.39 10.49
C ARG A 49 2.74 4.44 10.61
N LEU A 50 3.85 4.27 9.88
CA LEU A 50 4.91 5.26 9.82
C LEU A 50 4.70 6.19 8.62
N ILE A 51 4.77 7.49 8.87
CA ILE A 51 4.79 8.51 7.81
C ILE A 51 6.03 9.41 7.98
N PRO A 52 6.60 9.96 6.90
CA PRO A 52 7.68 10.93 7.03
C PRO A 52 7.27 12.10 7.96
N SER A 53 8.11 12.44 8.92
CA SER A 53 7.76 13.38 10.01
C SER A 53 7.36 14.75 9.50
N ARG A 54 7.91 15.19 8.35
CA ARG A 54 7.50 16.43 7.67
C ARG A 54 6.01 16.51 7.34
N PHE A 55 5.32 15.38 7.25
CA PHE A 55 3.87 15.31 7.03
C PHE A 55 3.06 15.18 8.32
N ALA A 56 3.71 14.80 9.42
CA ALA A 56 3.10 14.66 10.73
C ALA A 56 3.05 15.98 11.53
N GLU A 57 3.97 16.90 11.20
CA GLU A 57 4.09 18.22 11.82
C GLU A 57 3.23 19.29 11.16
N MET A 58 2.48 18.96 10.09
CA MET A 58 1.43 19.85 9.54
C MET A 58 0.19 19.91 10.46
N GLU A 59 0.40 19.84 11.78
CA GLU A 59 -0.59 20.20 12.81
C GLU A 59 -0.71 21.72 12.93
N ASP A 60 0.39 22.45 12.71
CA ASP A 60 0.35 23.90 12.61
C ASP A 60 0.09 24.29 11.16
N SER A 61 -1.10 24.86 10.94
CA SER A 61 -1.35 25.66 9.75
C SER A 61 -0.15 26.57 9.52
N VAL A 62 0.40 26.61 8.32
CA VAL A 62 1.39 27.65 7.94
C VAL A 62 0.80 29.06 8.18
N LEU A 63 -0.53 29.14 8.36
CA LEU A 63 -1.30 30.34 8.65
C LEU A 63 -1.51 30.59 10.16
N ALA A 64 -1.13 29.68 11.05
CA ALA A 64 -1.22 29.88 12.50
C ALA A 64 -0.40 31.09 13.00
N PRO A 65 0.81 31.38 12.47
CA PRO A 65 1.52 32.61 12.79
C PRO A 65 0.90 33.87 12.16
N LEU A 66 -0.01 33.72 11.20
CA LEU A 66 -0.70 34.80 10.50
C LEU A 66 -2.10 35.07 11.07
N ALA A 67 -2.59 34.19 11.94
CA ALA A 67 -3.88 34.33 12.59
C ALA A 67 -3.72 35.13 13.89
N GLU A 68 -4.47 36.21 14.00
CA GLU A 68 -4.49 37.06 15.19
C GLU A 68 -5.31 36.43 16.33
N ASP A 69 -6.26 35.56 16.00
CA ASP A 69 -7.10 34.80 16.92
C ASP A 69 -7.62 33.48 16.29
N ASP A 70 -8.29 32.65 17.10
CA ASP A 70 -8.81 31.33 16.70
C ASP A 70 -9.93 31.40 15.63
N ASP A 71 -10.67 32.50 15.54
CA ASP A 71 -11.71 32.70 14.53
C ASP A 71 -11.07 33.04 13.17
N VAL A 72 -10.05 33.90 13.15
CA VAL A 72 -9.23 34.19 11.97
C VAL A 72 -8.45 32.97 11.52
N LEU A 73 -7.96 32.15 12.47
CA LEU A 73 -7.32 30.87 12.15
C LEU A 73 -8.30 29.93 11.44
N ARG A 74 -9.56 29.86 11.90
CA ARG A 74 -10.63 29.08 11.24
C ARG A 74 -10.91 29.59 9.83
N ASP A 75 -11.01 30.90 9.63
CA ASP A 75 -11.28 31.48 8.31
C ASP A 75 -10.08 31.30 7.35
N LEU A 76 -8.86 31.42 7.87
CA LEU A 76 -7.63 31.10 7.13
C LEU A 76 -7.54 29.60 6.79
N PHE A 77 -8.02 28.72 7.68
CA PHE A 77 -8.18 27.30 7.36
C PHE A 77 -9.20 27.06 6.25
N GLU A 78 -10.32 27.77 6.24
CA GLU A 78 -11.30 27.70 5.15
C GLU A 78 -10.70 28.17 3.81
N LEU A 79 -9.87 29.22 3.82
CA LEU A 79 -9.18 29.75 2.64
C LEU A 79 -8.01 28.87 2.16
N ASP A 80 -7.20 28.31 3.07
CA ASP A 80 -6.16 27.34 2.73
C ASP A 80 -6.79 26.11 2.11
N ASN A 81 -7.84 25.58 2.75
CA ASN A 81 -8.63 24.51 2.19
C ASN A 81 -9.07 24.88 0.76
N ALA A 82 -9.62 26.09 0.52
CA ALA A 82 -10.05 26.56 -0.80
C ALA A 82 -8.96 26.57 -1.91
N THR A 83 -7.67 26.52 -1.56
CA THR A 83 -6.54 26.63 -2.51
C THR A 83 -5.58 25.42 -2.50
N ASN A 84 -5.72 24.50 -1.54
CA ASN A 84 -4.86 23.34 -1.38
C ASN A 84 -5.30 22.21 -2.33
N GLU A 85 -4.37 21.54 -3.03
CA GLU A 85 -4.67 20.41 -3.93
C GLU A 85 -5.42 19.25 -3.22
N ARG A 86 -5.41 19.24 -1.88
CA ARG A 86 -6.28 18.45 -1.02
C ARG A 86 -7.78 18.62 -1.33
N LEU A 87 -8.26 19.83 -1.63
CA LEU A 87 -9.64 20.06 -2.07
C LEU A 87 -9.92 19.52 -3.47
N ARG A 88 -8.92 19.27 -4.34
CA ARG A 88 -9.22 18.61 -5.63
C ARG A 88 -9.62 17.15 -5.41
N GLY A 89 -9.04 16.50 -4.39
CA GLY A 89 -9.52 15.19 -3.91
C GLY A 89 -10.87 15.29 -3.19
N GLU A 90 -11.04 16.27 -2.31
CA GLU A 90 -12.28 16.50 -1.54
C GLU A 90 -13.41 17.23 -2.32
N CYS A 91 -13.19 17.59 -3.59
CA CYS A 91 -14.19 18.11 -4.54
C CYS A 91 -14.57 17.07 -5.61
N GLY A 92 -14.24 15.79 -5.41
CA GLY A 92 -14.61 14.70 -6.32
C GLY A 92 -13.71 14.56 -7.56
N GLY A 93 -12.44 14.98 -7.48
CA GLY A 93 -11.47 14.89 -8.58
C GLY A 93 -10.65 13.59 -8.62
N LEU A 94 -10.80 12.70 -7.63
CA LEU A 94 -10.21 11.36 -7.64
C LEU A 94 -11.31 10.34 -7.99
N PRO A 95 -11.14 9.52 -9.04
CA PRO A 95 -12.20 8.59 -9.46
C PRO A 95 -12.53 7.52 -8.40
N GLY A 96 -11.59 7.20 -7.50
CA GLY A 96 -11.67 6.03 -6.62
C GLY A 96 -12.20 6.23 -5.19
N ILE A 97 -12.36 7.47 -4.70
CA ILE A 97 -12.95 7.72 -3.36
C ILE A 97 -13.77 9.01 -3.31
N GLY A 98 -15.01 8.89 -2.86
CA GLY A 98 -15.94 10.00 -2.67
C GLY A 98 -15.72 10.74 -1.34
N VAL A 99 -16.17 12.00 -1.30
CA VAL A 99 -16.15 12.85 -0.10
C VAL A 99 -16.96 12.24 1.05
N ASP A 100 -18.02 11.51 0.70
CA ASP A 100 -18.90 10.80 1.63
C ASP A 100 -18.21 9.64 2.35
N GLU A 101 -17.11 9.11 1.81
CA GLU A 101 -16.29 8.08 2.49
C GLU A 101 -15.24 8.68 3.43
N LEU A 102 -14.92 9.97 3.29
CA LEU A 102 -13.88 10.63 4.08
C LEU A 102 -14.35 10.95 5.50
N VAL A 103 -13.40 11.00 6.42
CA VAL A 103 -13.68 11.30 7.82
C VAL A 103 -13.38 12.77 8.15
N PHE A 104 -14.21 13.34 9.02
CA PHE A 104 -14.11 14.71 9.50
C PHE A 104 -14.45 14.77 11.00
N GLY A 105 -13.97 15.79 11.70
CA GLY A 105 -14.30 16.02 13.11
C GLY A 105 -13.67 15.03 14.10
N VAL A 106 -12.69 14.22 13.66
CA VAL A 106 -11.90 13.33 14.52
C VAL A 106 -10.43 13.76 14.54
N PRO A 107 -9.68 13.54 15.64
CA PRO A 107 -8.25 13.81 15.68
C PRO A 107 -7.53 13.12 14.52
N ASN A 108 -6.53 13.79 13.92
CA ASN A 108 -5.71 13.26 12.83
C ASN A 108 -6.49 12.83 11.57
N PHE A 109 -7.73 13.29 11.36
CA PHE A 109 -8.52 12.97 10.15
C PHE A 109 -7.78 13.28 8.85
N ARG A 110 -6.89 14.29 8.84
CA ARG A 110 -6.05 14.63 7.68
C ARG A 110 -5.10 13.50 7.31
N ILE A 111 -4.49 12.84 8.30
CA ILE A 111 -3.59 11.69 8.12
C ILE A 111 -4.38 10.47 7.63
N ILE A 112 -5.60 10.27 8.16
CA ILE A 112 -6.51 9.22 7.69
C ILE A 112 -6.84 9.44 6.22
N ASN A 113 -7.47 10.57 5.88
CA ASN A 113 -7.90 10.86 4.51
C ASN A 113 -6.72 10.81 3.52
N ALA A 114 -5.55 11.32 3.92
CA ALA A 114 -4.37 11.31 3.05
C ALA A 114 -3.92 9.90 2.65
N ALA A 115 -4.16 8.89 3.49
CA ALA A 115 -3.85 7.50 3.15
C ALA A 115 -4.69 6.97 1.97
N PHE A 116 -5.87 7.56 1.74
CA PHE A 116 -6.81 7.16 0.68
C PHE A 116 -6.78 8.09 -0.53
N THR A 117 -6.45 9.37 -0.34
CA THR A 117 -6.49 10.38 -1.42
C THR A 117 -5.14 10.59 -2.11
N TYR A 118 -4.04 10.06 -1.59
CA TYR A 118 -2.72 10.14 -2.22
C TYR A 118 -2.15 8.75 -2.53
N PRO A 119 -2.80 7.96 -3.41
CA PRO A 119 -2.22 6.71 -3.89
C PRO A 119 -0.92 6.97 -4.66
N ARG A 120 -0.02 5.98 -4.66
CA ARG A 120 1.14 6.00 -5.55
C ARG A 120 0.68 5.81 -7.00
N PRO A 121 1.34 6.41 -8.00
CA PRO A 121 0.99 6.23 -9.41
C PRO A 121 1.00 4.77 -9.89
N GLU A 122 1.83 3.92 -9.29
CA GLU A 122 1.92 2.49 -9.57
C GLU A 122 1.02 1.64 -8.65
N GLY A 123 0.25 2.29 -7.76
CA GLY A 123 -0.49 1.66 -6.69
C GLY A 123 0.40 1.15 -5.55
N SER A 124 -0.19 0.34 -4.68
CA SER A 124 0.54 -0.42 -3.65
C SER A 124 0.02 -1.85 -3.64
N ARG A 125 0.42 -2.66 -2.67
CA ARG A 125 0.12 -4.10 -2.70
C ARG A 125 -1.38 -4.39 -2.86
N PHE A 126 -2.24 -3.72 -2.10
CA PHE A 126 -3.68 -3.92 -2.07
C PHE A 126 -4.48 -2.68 -2.50
N ASN A 127 -3.96 -1.91 -3.45
CA ASN A 127 -4.71 -0.87 -4.14
C ASN A 127 -4.01 -0.45 -5.45
N ASP A 128 -4.78 0.05 -6.40
CA ASP A 128 -4.27 0.66 -7.63
C ASP A 128 -3.91 2.14 -7.43
N SER A 129 -3.78 2.88 -8.53
CA SER A 129 -3.45 4.30 -8.54
C SER A 129 -4.66 5.23 -8.38
N GLU A 130 -5.88 4.71 -8.39
CA GLU A 130 -7.10 5.53 -8.31
C GLU A 130 -7.48 5.84 -6.86
N ARG A 131 -7.20 4.90 -5.95
CA ARG A 131 -7.56 5.00 -4.54
C ARG A 131 -6.46 4.42 -3.66
N GLY A 132 -6.10 5.12 -2.60
CA GLY A 132 -5.19 4.60 -1.58
C GLY A 132 -5.86 3.67 -0.55
N ALA A 133 -5.07 3.17 0.38
CA ALA A 133 -5.56 2.41 1.53
C ALA A 133 -4.75 2.76 2.78
N TRP A 134 -5.35 2.56 3.95
CA TRP A 134 -4.61 2.66 5.20
C TRP A 134 -3.79 1.39 5.42
N TYR A 135 -2.48 1.50 5.25
CA TYR A 135 -1.52 0.45 5.59
C TYR A 135 -0.95 0.68 6.99
N CYS A 136 -0.97 -0.36 7.80
CA CYS A 136 -0.32 -0.42 9.10
C CYS A 136 0.17 -1.84 9.39
N ALA A 137 1.10 -1.97 10.34
CA ALA A 137 1.52 -3.25 10.89
C ALA A 137 1.04 -3.42 12.34
N PHE A 138 0.99 -4.64 12.84
CA PHE A 138 0.60 -4.90 14.22
C PHE A 138 1.73 -4.57 15.20
N GLU A 139 2.98 -4.77 14.77
CA GLU A 139 4.17 -4.44 15.53
C GLU A 139 4.95 -3.31 14.86
N ILE A 140 5.58 -2.45 15.67
CA ILE A 140 6.38 -1.33 15.17
C ILE A 140 7.59 -1.80 14.35
N GLU A 141 8.18 -2.93 14.72
CA GLU A 141 9.33 -3.49 13.99
C GLU A 141 8.93 -3.99 12.60
N THR A 142 7.69 -4.44 12.44
CA THR A 142 7.14 -4.81 11.12
C THR A 142 6.93 -3.55 10.28
N ALA A 143 6.35 -2.48 10.85
CA ALA A 143 6.20 -1.20 10.15
C ALA A 143 7.56 -0.60 9.73
N LEU A 144 8.56 -0.66 10.63
CA LEU A 144 9.93 -0.22 10.34
C LEU A 144 10.56 -1.04 9.23
N ALA A 145 10.41 -2.37 9.23
CA ALA A 145 10.94 -3.23 8.17
C ALA A 145 10.37 -2.87 6.79
N GLU A 146 9.07 -2.60 6.69
CA GLU A 146 8.42 -2.16 5.45
C GLU A 146 8.98 -0.81 4.97
N VAL A 147 9.11 0.18 5.86
CA VAL A 147 9.65 1.51 5.53
C VAL A 147 11.13 1.41 5.11
N CYS A 148 11.95 0.69 5.87
CA CYS A 148 13.37 0.47 5.56
C CYS A 148 13.51 -0.16 4.18
N PHE A 149 12.76 -1.23 3.89
CA PHE A 149 12.82 -1.87 2.58
C PHE A 149 12.52 -0.89 1.44
N HIS A 150 11.39 -0.19 1.52
CA HIS A 150 10.98 0.72 0.45
C HIS A 150 11.94 1.90 0.28
N LYS A 151 12.46 2.45 1.38
CA LYS A 151 13.47 3.52 1.31
C LYS A 151 14.81 3.03 0.77
N THR A 152 15.26 1.84 1.15
CA THR A 152 16.46 1.23 0.59
C THR A 152 16.32 1.02 -0.92
N VAL A 153 15.16 0.59 -1.42
CA VAL A 153 14.90 0.46 -2.87
C VAL A 153 15.01 1.83 -3.57
N GLU A 154 14.36 2.87 -3.03
CA GLU A 154 14.44 4.23 -3.58
C GLU A 154 15.90 4.75 -3.62
N TYR A 155 16.70 4.48 -2.59
CA TYR A 155 18.12 4.83 -2.55
C TYR A 155 19.00 4.00 -3.48
N GLN A 156 18.65 2.73 -3.69
CA GLN A 156 19.32 1.85 -4.64
C GLN A 156 19.16 2.36 -6.09
N GLU A 157 17.98 2.87 -6.45
CA GLU A 157 17.70 3.43 -7.78
C GLU A 157 18.60 4.62 -8.13
N ILE A 158 18.94 5.45 -7.13
CA ILE A 158 19.83 6.61 -7.30
C ILE A 158 21.29 6.31 -6.88
N ASN A 159 21.58 5.08 -6.47
CA ASN A 159 22.88 4.63 -5.98
C ASN A 159 23.49 5.55 -4.89
N ARG A 160 22.68 5.94 -3.89
CA ARG A 160 23.10 6.84 -2.81
C ARG A 160 22.54 6.37 -1.47
N PHE A 161 23.44 6.03 -0.55
CA PHE A 161 23.11 5.52 0.79
C PHE A 161 23.63 6.40 1.92
N ASP A 162 23.85 7.70 1.67
CA ASP A 162 24.30 8.66 2.67
C ASP A 162 23.18 9.67 2.90
N ASP A 163 22.24 9.28 3.77
CA ASP A 163 21.07 10.08 4.12
C ASP A 163 20.47 9.66 5.47
N SER A 164 19.71 10.58 6.07
CA SER A 164 18.99 10.34 7.32
C SER A 164 17.60 10.97 7.25
N VAL A 165 16.58 10.15 7.50
CA VAL A 165 15.17 10.54 7.40
C VAL A 165 14.44 10.21 8.69
N SER A 166 13.51 11.09 9.08
CA SER A 166 12.70 10.91 10.30
C SER A 166 11.28 10.51 9.96
N TYR A 167 10.74 9.54 10.67
CA TYR A 167 9.38 9.02 10.53
C TYR A 167 8.61 9.12 11.84
N GLN A 168 7.38 9.62 11.78
CA GLN A 168 6.44 9.63 12.89
C GLN A 168 5.57 8.38 12.83
N CYS A 169 5.50 7.62 13.93
CA CYS A 169 4.52 6.55 14.07
C CYS A 169 3.15 7.14 14.41
N PHE A 170 2.11 6.69 13.72
CA PHE A 170 0.72 6.86 14.10
C PHE A 170 0.17 5.51 14.54
N LEU A 171 -0.39 5.50 15.74
CA LEU A 171 -1.14 4.37 16.28
C LEU A 171 -2.59 4.48 15.85
N ALA A 172 -3.20 3.36 15.48
CA ALA A 172 -4.61 3.27 15.14
C ALA A 172 -5.23 1.97 15.65
N ASP A 173 -6.52 2.03 15.94
CA ASP A 173 -7.30 0.92 16.49
C ASP A 173 -8.31 0.42 15.44
N PHE A 174 -8.47 -0.90 15.38
CA PHE A 174 -9.37 -1.57 14.45
C PHE A 174 -10.28 -2.54 15.18
N THR A 175 -11.58 -2.38 14.98
CA THR A 175 -12.61 -3.34 15.42
C THR A 175 -13.58 -3.59 14.27
N ALA A 176 -13.28 -4.58 13.44
CA ALA A 176 -14.05 -4.91 12.24
C ALA A 176 -13.72 -6.32 11.74
N THR A 177 -14.43 -6.78 10.71
CA THR A 177 -14.17 -8.07 10.05
C THR A 177 -13.34 -7.84 8.79
N PHE A 178 -12.22 -8.56 8.64
CA PHE A 178 -11.31 -8.43 7.51
C PHE A 178 -11.09 -9.78 6.82
N HIS A 179 -10.74 -9.74 5.53
CA HIS A 179 -10.25 -10.93 4.84
C HIS A 179 -8.86 -11.28 5.36
N ASP A 180 -8.64 -12.54 5.70
CA ASP A 180 -7.43 -12.99 6.38
C ASP A 180 -6.61 -13.90 5.48
N LEU A 181 -5.49 -13.38 5.00
CA LEU A 181 -4.54 -14.07 4.13
C LEU A 181 -3.42 -14.76 4.92
N ARG A 182 -3.54 -14.86 6.25
CA ARG A 182 -2.58 -15.61 7.07
C ARG A 182 -2.91 -17.11 7.03
N GLY A 183 -1.88 -17.93 7.26
CA GLY A 183 -2.03 -19.39 7.40
C GLY A 183 -1.84 -20.19 6.11
N GLN A 184 -2.20 -21.48 6.16
CA GLN A 184 -1.81 -22.50 5.16
C GLN A 184 -2.49 -22.35 3.79
N ASN A 185 -3.53 -21.53 3.69
CA ASN A 185 -4.24 -21.25 2.43
C ASN A 185 -3.82 -19.92 1.80
N ALA A 186 -2.76 -19.26 2.29
CA ALA A 186 -2.29 -18.01 1.71
C ALA A 186 -1.92 -18.20 0.23
N CYS A 187 -2.56 -17.47 -0.69
CA CYS A 187 -2.22 -17.57 -2.11
C CYS A 187 -0.83 -16.96 -2.34
N PRO A 188 0.19 -17.75 -2.73
CA PRO A 188 1.57 -17.25 -2.82
C PRO A 188 1.72 -16.10 -3.81
N LYS A 189 0.93 -16.09 -4.90
CA LYS A 189 0.93 -15.02 -5.91
C LYS A 189 0.49 -13.66 -5.33
N VAL A 190 -0.47 -13.64 -4.41
CA VAL A 190 -0.97 -12.41 -3.77
C VAL A 190 0.07 -11.82 -2.81
N LEU A 191 0.93 -12.68 -2.24
CA LEU A 191 1.99 -12.26 -1.31
C LEU A 191 3.37 -12.31 -1.96
N ASP A 192 3.44 -12.23 -3.29
CA ASP A 192 4.71 -12.18 -4.01
C ASP A 192 5.51 -10.94 -3.56
N PRO A 193 6.74 -11.10 -3.04
CA PRO A 193 7.56 -9.98 -2.59
C PRO A 193 8.02 -9.06 -3.73
N ALA A 194 7.97 -9.52 -4.98
CA ALA A 194 8.46 -8.84 -6.18
C ALA A 194 7.33 -8.32 -7.10
N SER A 195 6.08 -8.76 -6.92
CA SER A 195 4.94 -8.33 -7.74
C SER A 195 3.71 -8.01 -6.91
N TYR A 196 3.00 -6.94 -7.30
CA TYR A 196 1.73 -6.52 -6.68
C TYR A 196 0.51 -6.80 -7.57
N GLU A 197 0.70 -7.36 -8.77
CA GLU A 197 -0.38 -7.52 -9.75
C GLU A 197 -1.54 -8.38 -9.21
N ALA A 198 -1.24 -9.57 -8.69
CA ALA A 198 -2.26 -10.47 -8.15
C ALA A 198 -2.95 -9.90 -6.90
N SER A 199 -2.23 -9.15 -6.06
CA SER A 199 -2.81 -8.54 -4.86
C SER A 199 -3.65 -7.30 -5.16
N GLN A 200 -3.29 -6.53 -6.21
CA GLN A 200 -4.10 -5.41 -6.69
C GLN A 200 -5.41 -5.90 -7.31
N LEU A 201 -5.36 -6.95 -8.15
CA LEU A 201 -6.56 -7.59 -8.71
C LEU A 201 -7.49 -8.10 -7.61
N LEU A 202 -6.93 -8.80 -6.61
CA LEU A 202 -7.69 -9.25 -5.45
C LEU A 202 -8.31 -8.07 -4.67
N ALA A 203 -7.54 -7.02 -4.43
CA ALA A 203 -8.02 -5.87 -3.68
C ALA A 203 -9.17 -5.15 -4.39
N ALA A 204 -9.11 -5.03 -5.71
CA ALA A 204 -10.19 -4.46 -6.52
C ALA A 204 -11.47 -5.30 -6.36
N GLU A 205 -11.40 -6.62 -6.54
CA GLU A 205 -12.55 -7.52 -6.34
C GLU A 205 -13.12 -7.42 -4.91
N LEU A 206 -12.25 -7.39 -3.90
CA LEU A 206 -12.67 -7.27 -2.50
C LEU A 206 -13.36 -5.93 -2.23
N LEU A 207 -12.81 -4.83 -2.77
CA LEU A 207 -13.36 -3.49 -2.59
C LEU A 207 -14.74 -3.37 -3.23
N GLU A 208 -14.92 -3.88 -4.46
CA GLU A 208 -16.19 -3.94 -5.18
C GLU A 208 -17.25 -4.74 -4.41
N ASN A 209 -16.83 -5.83 -3.75
CA ASN A 209 -17.70 -6.65 -2.91
C ASN A 209 -17.94 -6.08 -1.49
N GLY A 210 -17.50 -4.85 -1.22
CA GLY A 210 -17.77 -4.17 0.05
C GLY A 210 -16.86 -4.60 1.21
N SER A 211 -15.70 -5.19 0.93
CA SER A 211 -14.71 -5.55 1.95
C SER A 211 -14.24 -4.34 2.76
N MET A 212 -13.87 -4.61 4.01
CA MET A 212 -13.27 -3.65 4.93
C MET A 212 -11.75 -3.55 4.76
N GLY A 213 -11.12 -4.56 4.16
CA GLY A 213 -9.68 -4.67 4.03
C GLY A 213 -9.16 -6.10 4.17
N VAL A 214 -7.84 -6.19 4.28
CA VAL A 214 -7.10 -7.45 4.28
C VAL A 214 -6.06 -7.47 5.40
N ILE A 215 -6.05 -8.54 6.20
CA ILE A 215 -4.96 -8.91 7.10
C ILE A 215 -4.03 -9.86 6.35
N TYR A 216 -2.73 -9.61 6.39
CA TYR A 216 -1.76 -10.40 5.64
C TYR A 216 -0.41 -10.49 6.38
N PRO A 217 0.36 -11.57 6.20
CA PRO A 217 1.70 -11.64 6.75
C PRO A 217 2.62 -10.64 6.02
N SER A 218 3.53 -10.00 6.74
CA SER A 218 4.56 -9.16 6.13
C SER A 218 5.46 -10.03 5.26
N VAL A 219 5.80 -9.49 4.08
CA VAL A 219 6.80 -10.11 3.18
C VAL A 219 8.21 -9.60 3.46
N ARG A 220 8.37 -8.68 4.42
CA ARG A 220 9.64 -8.03 4.78
C ARG A 220 10.17 -8.49 6.13
N ARG A 221 9.29 -8.86 7.05
CA ARG A 221 9.64 -9.40 8.37
C ARG A 221 8.90 -10.70 8.64
N LEU A 222 9.65 -11.76 8.92
CA LEU A 222 9.09 -13.04 9.33
C LEU A 222 8.23 -12.86 10.59
N GLU A 223 7.08 -13.54 10.63
CA GLU A 223 6.07 -13.45 11.70
C GLU A 223 5.37 -12.09 11.83
N GLY A 224 5.79 -11.06 11.09
CA GLY A 224 5.12 -9.76 11.09
C GLY A 224 3.72 -9.84 10.50
N THR A 225 2.78 -9.10 11.07
CA THR A 225 1.41 -8.99 10.52
C THR A 225 1.12 -7.56 10.07
N CYS A 226 0.55 -7.45 8.88
CA CYS A 226 0.12 -6.19 8.29
C CYS A 226 -1.39 -6.18 8.04
N LEU A 227 -1.93 -4.97 7.96
CA LEU A 227 -3.33 -4.69 7.64
C LEU A 227 -3.37 -3.60 6.57
N ALA A 228 -4.15 -3.86 5.51
CA ALA A 228 -4.57 -2.86 4.54
C ALA A 228 -6.06 -2.62 4.74
N CYS A 229 -6.45 -1.46 5.26
CA CYS A 229 -7.83 -1.08 5.44
C CYS A 229 -8.32 -0.22 4.28
N PHE A 230 -9.48 -0.58 3.74
CA PHE A 230 -10.07 0.07 2.56
C PHE A 230 -11.02 1.20 2.91
N ARG A 231 -11.46 1.31 4.17
CA ARG A 231 -12.52 2.24 4.61
C ARG A 231 -11.99 3.25 5.62
N PRO A 232 -11.99 4.56 5.32
CA PRO A 232 -11.50 5.59 6.25
C PRO A 232 -12.16 5.55 7.63
N ALA A 233 -13.47 5.34 7.66
CA ALA A 233 -14.28 5.28 8.89
C ALA A 233 -13.88 4.16 9.87
N LEU A 234 -13.12 3.15 9.42
CA LEU A 234 -12.64 2.07 10.30
C LEU A 234 -11.32 2.41 11.00
N VAL A 235 -10.62 3.45 10.57
CA VAL A 235 -9.34 3.86 11.15
C VAL A 235 -9.63 4.64 12.43
N GLY A 236 -9.74 3.91 13.54
CA GLY A 236 -10.13 4.47 14.83
C GLY A 236 -8.96 5.03 15.63
N ASN A 237 -9.24 6.02 16.49
CA ASN A 237 -8.34 6.49 17.55
C ASN A 237 -6.90 6.79 17.09
N VAL A 238 -6.77 7.48 15.95
CA VAL A 238 -5.47 7.82 15.36
C VAL A 238 -4.75 8.84 16.23
N ARG A 239 -3.51 8.52 16.62
CA ARG A 239 -2.69 9.35 17.50
C ARG A 239 -1.19 9.17 17.25
N LYS A 240 -0.40 10.20 17.54
CA LYS A 240 1.06 10.14 17.45
C LYS A 240 1.61 9.14 18.49
N GLY A 241 2.50 8.27 18.04
CA GLY A 241 3.34 7.39 18.86
C GLY A 241 4.80 7.83 18.85
N GLN A 242 5.72 6.87 19.03
CA GLN A 242 7.16 7.12 18.98
C GLN A 242 7.61 7.54 17.58
N ALA A 243 8.43 8.58 17.48
CA ALA A 243 9.13 8.94 16.24
C ALA A 243 10.45 8.18 16.13
N TYR A 244 10.91 7.95 14.91
CA TYR A 244 12.13 7.21 14.60
C TYR A 244 12.96 7.95 13.56
N ARG A 245 14.28 7.88 13.69
CA ARG A 245 15.24 8.25 12.66
C ARG A 245 15.83 7.00 12.05
N LEU A 246 15.84 6.95 10.72
CA LEU A 246 16.47 5.91 9.93
C LEU A 246 17.66 6.54 9.21
N THR A 247 18.85 5.97 9.37
CA THR A 247 20.09 6.50 8.80
C THR A 247 20.79 5.45 7.97
N TRP A 248 21.03 5.77 6.69
CA TRP A 248 21.90 4.99 5.81
C TRP A 248 23.28 5.66 5.83
N ALA A 249 24.33 4.87 6.05
CA ALA A 249 25.71 5.34 6.18
C ALA A 249 26.63 4.62 5.18
N GLY A 250 26.33 4.77 3.89
CA GLY A 250 27.06 4.16 2.79
C GLY A 250 26.73 2.69 2.52
N SER A 251 25.72 2.13 3.19
CA SER A 251 25.24 0.75 3.01
C SER A 251 23.71 0.72 2.88
N PRO A 252 23.13 -0.32 2.26
CA PRO A 252 21.67 -0.47 2.12
C PRO A 252 20.95 -0.86 3.42
N GLU A 253 21.69 -1.14 4.49
CA GLU A 253 21.15 -1.51 5.80
C GLU A 253 21.16 -0.27 6.73
N PRO A 254 19.99 0.30 7.05
CA PRO A 254 19.93 1.48 7.90
C PRO A 254 20.11 1.14 9.38
N THR A 255 20.64 2.09 10.14
CA THR A 255 20.43 2.14 11.58
C THR A 255 19.08 2.81 11.89
N VAL A 256 18.39 2.30 12.91
CA VAL A 256 17.09 2.83 13.35
C VAL A 256 17.20 3.23 14.81
N GLU A 257 16.84 4.47 15.13
CA GLU A 257 16.85 4.99 16.49
C GLU A 257 15.54 5.73 16.82
N PRO A 258 14.96 5.55 18.02
CA PRO A 258 13.86 6.38 18.46
C PRO A 258 14.33 7.82 18.72
N ILE A 259 13.50 8.81 18.37
CA ILE A 259 13.78 10.25 18.56
C ILE A 259 12.64 10.98 19.28
#